data_AF-A0A8B8BX01-F1
#
_entry.id   AF-A0A8B8BX01-F1
#
_cell.length_a   1.000
_cell.length_b   1.000
_cell.length_c   1.000
_cell.angle_alpha   90.00
_cell.angle_beta   90.00
_cell.angle_gamma   90.00
#
_symmetry.space_group_name_H-M   'P 1'
#
loop_
_entity.id
_entity.type
_entity.pdbx_description
1 polymer ?
#
loop_
_entity_poly.entity_id
_entity_poly.type
_entity_poly.pdbx_seq_one_letter_code
_entity_poly.pdbx_strand_id
1 'polypeptide(L)'
;MVIKHLWEHERCGQWCHGEDEGYRAKNLPYGKPLADPDLKHALEDLMSKYTSKSGDLCKLGSSQANESFNQMVSTKAPKRLCYSGSDSLRSRVSATVCQKNDGYDYLLELNQRCCISPGKFTARHTIKLANKLKRQRLRNSTSKFKRRRLELKASRLSRNAVNSVLEGETYKTNVELNTGSGNETDIEEIRPVSKKFFKENKSILFFDLETTGFGKTSDILQIAAMCEDATVDTYMLPTKAISSGSSAATGFSLKGGKLFHHNIEVEAQMAKDGLKKFIEFVQSFQNPYLVGHNIRNFDVPVLLNQLEQYGLKDDFESSICGFLDTLQISRLFF
;
A
#
# COMPACT_ATOMS: atom_id res chain seq x y z
N MET A 1 41.96 -13.43 17.47
CA MET A 1 41.93 -14.82 16.97
C MET A 1 41.99 -14.89 15.44
N VAL A 2 41.23 -14.06 14.71
CA VAL A 2 41.15 -14.10 13.22
C VAL A 2 42.47 -13.78 12.51
N ILE A 3 43.23 -12.79 12.97
CA ILE A 3 44.50 -12.43 12.29
C ILE A 3 45.52 -13.56 12.38
N LYS A 4 45.65 -14.19 13.54
CA LYS A 4 46.58 -15.31 13.71
C LYS A 4 46.29 -16.41 12.70
N HIS A 5 45.03 -16.84 12.56
CA HIS A 5 44.62 -17.86 11.58
C HIS A 5 44.98 -17.56 10.12
N LEU A 6 45.20 -16.30 9.74
CA LEU A 6 45.60 -15.93 8.37
C LEU A 6 47.11 -16.10 8.11
N TRP A 7 47.94 -16.17 9.16
CA TRP A 7 49.40 -16.34 9.10
C TRP A 7 49.86 -17.67 9.74
N GLU A 8 49.33 -17.98 10.92
CA GLU A 8 49.77 -19.04 11.84
C GLU A 8 48.57 -19.79 12.44
N HIS A 9 48.61 -21.12 12.42
CA HIS A 9 47.50 -21.95 12.92
C HIS A 9 47.61 -22.35 14.39
N GLU A 10 48.69 -21.96 15.09
CA GLU A 10 49.04 -22.40 16.46
C GLU A 10 47.97 -22.17 17.54
N ARG A 11 47.10 -21.17 17.37
CA ARG A 11 46.04 -20.82 18.33
C ARG A 11 44.64 -21.12 17.80
N CYS A 12 44.55 -21.93 16.76
CA CYS A 12 43.27 -22.35 16.23
C CYS A 12 42.70 -23.51 17.07
N GLY A 13 41.38 -23.59 17.13
CA GLY A 13 40.69 -24.71 17.78
C GLY A 13 40.35 -25.82 16.78
N GLN A 14 39.57 -26.81 17.23
CA GLN A 14 39.10 -27.96 16.43
C GLN A 14 38.35 -27.62 15.13
N TRP A 15 37.97 -26.35 14.94
CA TRP A 15 37.32 -25.86 13.73
C TRP A 15 38.30 -25.59 12.57
N CYS A 16 39.61 -25.59 12.83
CA CYS A 16 40.63 -25.21 11.86
C CYS A 16 41.23 -26.43 11.19
N HIS A 17 41.15 -26.43 9.86
CA HIS A 17 41.69 -27.45 8.98
C HIS A 17 43.07 -27.08 8.39
N GLY A 18 43.68 -26.00 8.87
CA GLY A 18 44.91 -25.43 8.31
C GLY A 18 46.13 -26.34 8.42
N GLU A 19 46.12 -27.28 9.37
CA GLU A 19 47.18 -28.26 9.61
C GLU A 19 46.91 -29.60 8.92
N ASP A 20 45.74 -29.77 8.29
CA ASP A 20 45.39 -30.99 7.56
C ASP A 20 46.26 -31.14 6.29
N GLU A 21 46.78 -32.34 6.04
CA GLU A 21 47.58 -32.60 4.84
C GLU A 21 46.80 -32.27 3.56
N GLY A 22 47.35 -31.36 2.75
CA GLY A 22 46.76 -30.94 1.48
C GLY A 22 45.69 -29.85 1.59
N TYR A 23 45.46 -29.26 2.78
CA TYR A 23 44.56 -28.13 2.93
C TYR A 23 44.98 -26.94 2.06
N ARG A 24 44.01 -26.34 1.36
CA ARG A 24 44.19 -25.10 0.60
C ARG A 24 43.11 -24.10 0.97
N ALA A 25 43.53 -22.92 1.42
CA ALA A 25 42.62 -21.84 1.79
C ALA A 25 41.89 -21.30 0.54
N LYS A 26 40.59 -21.58 0.40
CA LYS A 26 39.78 -21.19 -0.78
C LYS A 26 39.78 -19.69 -1.08
N ASN A 27 39.95 -18.86 -0.06
CA ASN A 27 39.78 -17.41 -0.13
C ASN A 27 41.09 -16.64 0.03
N LEU A 28 42.24 -17.32 0.12
CA LEU A 28 43.56 -16.69 0.21
C LEU A 28 44.33 -16.81 -1.10
N PRO A 29 45.18 -15.83 -1.44
CA PRO A 29 46.04 -15.90 -2.62
C PRO A 29 46.84 -17.20 -2.65
N TYR A 30 46.80 -17.88 -3.79
CA TYR A 30 47.54 -19.13 -4.03
C TYR A 30 47.22 -20.29 -3.06
N GLY A 31 46.15 -20.16 -2.26
CA GLY A 31 45.74 -21.16 -1.27
C GLY A 31 46.69 -21.30 -0.08
N LYS A 32 47.57 -20.31 0.15
CA LYS A 32 48.57 -20.31 1.23
C LYS A 32 48.24 -19.28 2.31
N PRO A 33 48.78 -19.44 3.54
CA PRO A 33 48.78 -18.37 4.53
C PRO A 33 49.43 -17.10 3.99
N LEU A 34 49.02 -15.95 4.53
CA LEU A 34 49.66 -14.67 4.26
C LEU A 34 51.06 -14.65 4.90
N ALA A 35 52.00 -13.95 4.28
CA ALA A 35 53.40 -13.91 4.73
C ALA A 35 53.95 -12.49 4.91
N ASP A 36 53.19 -11.46 4.53
CA ASP A 36 53.62 -10.07 4.60
C ASP A 36 53.54 -9.55 6.06
N PRO A 37 54.67 -9.15 6.67
CA PRO A 37 54.72 -8.69 8.05
C PRO A 37 54.13 -7.28 8.24
N ASP A 38 54.24 -6.39 7.25
CA ASP A 38 53.69 -5.03 7.34
C ASP A 38 52.16 -5.09 7.29
N LEU A 39 51.62 -5.97 6.43
CA LEU A 39 50.18 -6.24 6.39
C LEU A 39 49.68 -6.87 7.69
N LYS A 40 50.46 -7.76 8.31
CA LYS A 40 50.13 -8.37 9.60
C LYS A 40 49.98 -7.30 10.67
N HIS A 41 50.97 -6.41 10.81
CA HIS A 41 50.95 -5.32 11.79
C HIS A 41 49.80 -4.35 11.54
N ALA A 42 49.57 -3.92 10.29
CA ALA A 42 48.48 -3.01 9.96
C ALA A 42 47.10 -3.60 10.32
N LEU A 43 46.91 -4.90 10.11
CA LEU A 43 45.67 -5.59 10.50
C LEU A 43 45.56 -5.76 12.01
N GLU A 44 46.65 -6.08 12.72
CA GLU A 44 46.69 -6.16 14.18
C GLU A 44 46.28 -4.84 14.83
N ASP A 45 46.84 -3.71 14.35
CA ASP A 45 46.46 -2.38 14.82
C ASP A 45 44.99 -2.07 14.55
N LEU A 46 44.49 -2.42 13.36
CA LEU A 46 43.09 -2.25 13.00
C LEU A 46 42.18 -3.06 13.93
N MET A 47 42.47 -4.35 14.12
CA MET A 47 41.66 -5.25 14.93
C MET A 47 41.76 -4.93 16.43
N SER A 48 42.86 -4.37 16.91
CA SER A 48 43.00 -3.89 18.29
C SER A 48 41.94 -2.83 18.59
N LYS A 49 41.73 -1.87 17.67
CA LYS A 49 40.67 -0.86 17.78
C LYS A 49 39.28 -1.49 17.91
N TYR A 50 38.96 -2.51 17.12
CA TYR A 50 37.68 -3.21 17.22
C TYR A 50 37.56 -4.09 18.47
N THR A 51 38.65 -4.74 18.88
CA THR A 51 38.67 -5.62 20.06
C THR A 51 38.43 -4.81 21.34
N SER A 52 38.97 -3.58 21.41
CA SER A 52 38.72 -2.65 22.52
C SER A 52 37.24 -2.28 22.67
N LYS A 53 36.46 -2.34 21.58
CA LYS A 53 35.01 -2.07 21.53
C LYS A 53 34.17 -3.35 21.43
N SER A 54 34.76 -4.52 21.70
CA SER A 54 34.08 -5.81 21.52
C SER A 54 32.80 -5.95 22.33
N GLY A 55 32.71 -5.32 23.52
CA GLY A 55 31.51 -5.28 24.35
C GLY A 55 30.34 -4.50 23.75
N ASP A 56 30.60 -3.55 22.85
CA ASP A 56 29.56 -2.83 22.12
C ASP A 56 29.22 -3.57 20.83
N LEU A 57 30.24 -4.08 20.14
CA LEU A 57 30.07 -4.84 18.91
C LEU A 57 29.32 -6.16 19.13
N CYS A 58 29.45 -6.80 20.30
CA CYS A 58 28.70 -8.02 20.61
C CYS A 58 27.19 -7.77 20.76
N LYS A 59 26.78 -6.53 21.06
CA LYS A 59 25.37 -6.12 21.11
C LYS A 59 24.80 -5.84 19.71
N LEU A 60 25.66 -5.65 18.70
CA LEU A 60 25.25 -5.47 17.31
C LEU A 60 24.90 -6.81 16.68
N GLY A 61 23.69 -7.29 16.99
CA GLY A 61 23.09 -8.42 16.30
C GLY A 61 22.82 -8.12 14.83
N SER A 62 22.52 -9.16 14.05
CA SER A 62 22.12 -9.00 12.65
C SER A 62 20.81 -8.20 12.56
N SER A 63 20.89 -6.94 12.13
CA SER A 63 19.73 -6.09 11.84
C SER A 63 18.92 -6.58 10.63
N GLN A 64 19.41 -7.57 9.88
CA GLN A 64 18.81 -8.01 8.63
C GLN A 64 17.35 -8.46 8.77
N ALA A 65 16.98 -9.08 9.90
CA ALA A 65 15.60 -9.48 10.16
C ALA A 65 14.67 -8.26 10.30
N ASN A 66 15.10 -7.28 11.11
CA ASN A 66 14.37 -6.03 11.33
C ASN A 66 14.32 -5.18 10.05
N GLU A 67 15.43 -5.09 9.31
CA GLU A 67 15.48 -4.43 8.01
C GLU A 67 14.54 -5.11 7.01
N SER A 68 14.56 -6.44 6.93
CA SER A 68 13.65 -7.18 6.05
C SER A 68 12.19 -6.92 6.40
N PHE A 69 11.85 -6.89 7.70
CA PHE A 69 10.50 -6.58 8.14
C PHE A 69 10.10 -5.13 7.84
N ASN A 70 10.96 -4.17 8.18
CA ASN A 70 10.74 -2.74 7.91
C ASN A 70 10.58 -2.46 6.41
N GLN A 71 11.33 -3.16 5.56
CA GLN A 71 11.14 -3.10 4.10
C GLN A 71 9.76 -3.62 3.70
N MET A 72 9.29 -4.74 4.26
CA MET A 72 7.92 -5.21 4.01
C MET A 72 6.87 -4.20 4.47
N VAL A 73 7.01 -3.62 5.66
CA VAL A 73 6.10 -2.59 6.17
C VAL A 73 6.07 -1.39 5.22
N SER A 74 7.22 -0.94 4.75
CA SER A 74 7.31 0.21 3.83
C SER A 74 6.59 -0.01 2.49
N THR A 75 6.42 -1.27 2.06
CA THR A 75 5.65 -1.57 0.86
C THR A 75 4.14 -1.50 1.09
N LYS A 76 3.66 -1.79 2.30
CA LYS A 76 2.22 -1.73 2.65
C LYS A 76 1.80 -0.36 3.20
N ALA A 77 2.72 0.35 3.86
CA ALA A 77 2.54 1.66 4.45
C ALA A 77 3.70 2.58 4.03
N PRO A 78 3.77 3.00 2.75
CA PRO A 78 4.85 3.86 2.28
C PRO A 78 4.82 5.23 2.97
N LYS A 79 5.99 5.71 3.42
CA LYS A 79 6.14 6.99 4.13
C LYS A 79 5.65 8.22 3.36
N ARG A 80 5.55 8.14 2.03
CA ARG A 80 5.01 9.21 1.18
C ARG A 80 3.50 9.45 1.38
N LEU A 81 2.80 8.48 1.98
CA LEU A 81 1.36 8.55 2.27
C LEU A 81 1.17 8.61 3.79
N CYS A 82 0.30 9.50 4.26
CA CYS A 82 -0.02 9.61 5.67
C CYS A 82 -1.10 8.58 6.04
N TYR A 83 -0.71 7.50 6.70
CA TYR A 83 -1.63 6.53 7.31
C TYR A 83 -1.77 6.75 8.83
N SER A 84 -0.95 7.62 9.40
CA SER A 84 -0.94 7.97 10.82
C SER A 84 -2.28 8.63 11.23
N GLY A 85 -2.80 8.28 12.41
CA GLY A 85 -4.04 8.85 12.95
C GLY A 85 -5.33 8.09 12.62
N SER A 86 -5.25 6.95 11.92
CA SER A 86 -6.37 6.03 11.69
C SER A 86 -5.96 4.58 11.95
N ASP A 87 -6.94 3.68 12.09
CA ASP A 87 -6.68 2.23 12.20
C ASP A 87 -6.05 1.62 10.94
N SER A 88 -5.97 2.38 9.83
CA SER A 88 -5.33 1.93 8.59
C SER A 88 -3.87 1.56 8.79
N LEU A 89 -3.11 2.35 9.55
CA LEU A 89 -1.71 2.05 9.82
C LEU A 89 -1.58 0.75 10.61
N ARG A 90 -2.40 0.58 11.65
CA ARG A 90 -2.43 -0.62 12.49
C ARG A 90 -2.72 -1.86 11.65
N SER A 91 -3.78 -1.83 10.84
CA SER A 91 -4.16 -2.95 9.97
C SER A 91 -3.07 -3.29 8.95
N ARG A 92 -2.41 -2.29 8.35
CA ARG A 92 -1.30 -2.52 7.40
C ARG A 92 -0.08 -3.16 8.06
N VAL A 93 0.28 -2.71 9.27
CA VAL A 93 1.38 -3.29 10.05
C VAL A 93 1.01 -4.71 10.49
N SER A 94 -0.18 -4.94 11.05
CA SER A 94 -0.67 -6.26 11.44
C SER A 94 -0.70 -7.24 10.26
N ALA A 95 -1.23 -6.82 9.10
CA ALA A 95 -1.20 -7.63 7.89
C ALA A 95 0.23 -7.91 7.40
N THR A 96 1.20 -7.05 7.70
CA THR A 96 2.62 -7.31 7.39
C THR A 96 3.19 -8.37 8.32
N VAL A 97 2.85 -8.34 9.61
CA VAL A 97 3.24 -9.36 10.60
C VAL A 97 2.68 -10.72 10.20
N CYS A 98 1.37 -10.82 9.94
CA CYS A 98 0.75 -12.06 9.46
C CYS A 98 1.43 -12.57 8.18
N GLN A 99 1.69 -11.68 7.20
CA GLN A 99 2.37 -12.11 5.98
C GLN A 99 3.81 -12.58 6.23
N LYS A 100 4.51 -11.98 7.18
CA LYS A 100 5.90 -12.35 7.51
C LYS A 100 5.95 -13.76 8.12
N ASN A 101 4.98 -14.08 8.96
CA ASN A 101 4.90 -15.36 9.68
C ASN A 101 4.31 -16.46 8.79
N ASP A 102 3.16 -16.19 8.16
CA ASP A 102 2.31 -17.21 7.54
C ASP A 102 2.31 -17.10 6.00
N GLY A 103 3.12 -16.21 5.42
CA GLY A 103 3.18 -16.01 3.97
C GLY A 103 1.94 -15.33 3.41
N TYR A 104 1.57 -15.59 2.16
CA TYR A 104 0.35 -14.99 1.57
C TYR A 104 -0.94 -15.73 1.93
N ASP A 105 -0.83 -16.91 2.54
CA ASP A 105 -1.98 -17.75 2.91
C ASP A 105 -2.69 -17.24 4.17
N TYR A 106 -2.05 -16.34 4.93
CA TYR A 106 -2.62 -15.67 6.09
C TYR A 106 -4.01 -15.05 5.81
N LEU A 107 -4.28 -14.60 4.58
CA LEU A 107 -5.59 -14.03 4.22
C LEU A 107 -6.70 -15.09 4.26
N LEU A 108 -6.40 -16.33 3.90
CA LEU A 108 -7.37 -17.42 3.96
C LEU A 108 -7.65 -17.81 5.40
N GLU A 109 -6.60 -17.94 6.21
CA GLU A 109 -6.71 -18.24 7.63
C GLU A 109 -7.44 -17.13 8.40
N LEU A 110 -7.13 -15.86 8.10
CA LEU A 110 -7.78 -14.71 8.70
C LEU A 110 -9.29 -14.71 8.40
N ASN A 111 -9.68 -14.92 7.14
CA ASN A 111 -11.09 -14.99 6.76
C ASN A 111 -11.81 -16.12 7.51
N GLN A 112 -11.21 -17.31 7.57
CA GLN A 112 -11.77 -18.44 8.32
C GLN A 112 -11.94 -18.12 9.81
N ARG A 113 -10.94 -17.50 10.45
CA ARG A 113 -11.02 -17.09 11.87
C ARG A 113 -12.06 -16.01 12.11
N CYS A 114 -12.33 -15.16 11.13
CA CYS A 114 -13.40 -14.18 11.16
C CYS A 114 -14.78 -14.76 10.77
N CYS A 115 -14.90 -16.09 10.62
CA CYS A 115 -16.12 -16.76 10.18
C CYS A 115 -16.63 -16.29 8.80
N ILE A 116 -15.72 -15.81 7.94
CA ILE A 116 -15.99 -15.37 6.57
C ILE A 116 -15.45 -16.42 5.61
N SER A 117 -16.26 -16.83 4.63
CA SER A 117 -15.78 -17.71 3.57
C SER A 117 -14.71 -17.00 2.74
N PRO A 118 -13.48 -17.54 2.59
CA PRO A 118 -12.45 -16.89 1.80
C PRO A 118 -12.86 -16.71 0.32
N GLY A 119 -13.71 -17.60 -0.19
CA GLY A 119 -14.16 -17.59 -1.58
C GLY A 119 -13.08 -17.99 -2.59
N LYS A 120 -13.53 -18.37 -3.79
CA LYS A 120 -12.66 -18.87 -4.87
C LYS A 120 -11.67 -17.81 -5.37
N PHE A 121 -12.07 -16.55 -5.42
CA PHE A 121 -11.25 -15.47 -5.95
C PHE A 121 -10.08 -15.12 -5.03
N THR A 122 -10.33 -15.01 -3.72
CA THR A 122 -9.27 -14.76 -2.72
C THR A 122 -8.25 -15.90 -2.72
N ALA A 123 -8.71 -17.16 -2.72
CA ALA A 123 -7.82 -18.32 -2.81
C ALA A 123 -6.95 -18.29 -4.08
N ARG A 124 -7.53 -17.95 -5.23
CA ARG A 124 -6.75 -17.80 -6.47
C ARG A 124 -5.74 -16.65 -6.39
N HIS A 125 -6.10 -15.56 -5.72
CA HIS A 125 -5.24 -14.39 -5.55
C HIS A 125 -4.04 -14.69 -4.64
N THR A 126 -4.24 -15.32 -3.48
CA THR A 126 -3.16 -15.68 -2.55
C THR A 126 -2.15 -16.61 -3.22
N ILE A 127 -2.62 -17.63 -3.94
CA ILE A 127 -1.77 -18.53 -4.74
C ILE A 127 -0.92 -17.77 -5.77
N LYS A 128 -1.52 -16.79 -6.47
CA LYS A 128 -0.81 -15.97 -7.46
C LYS A 128 0.31 -15.16 -6.80
N LEU A 129 0.05 -14.56 -5.63
CA LEU A 129 1.04 -13.80 -4.88
C LEU A 129 2.17 -14.68 -4.33
N ALA A 130 1.83 -15.84 -3.75
CA ALA A 130 2.79 -16.82 -3.26
C ALA A 130 3.73 -17.29 -4.38
N ASN A 131 3.18 -17.59 -5.56
CA ASN A 131 3.96 -17.98 -6.74
C ASN A 131 4.88 -16.85 -7.24
N LYS A 132 4.41 -15.60 -7.24
CA LYS A 132 5.24 -14.43 -7.59
C LYS A 132 6.42 -14.29 -6.64
N LEU A 133 6.20 -14.44 -5.33
CA LEU A 133 7.24 -14.37 -4.32
C LEU A 133 8.26 -15.51 -4.47
N LYS A 134 7.80 -16.74 -4.73
CA LYS A 134 8.67 -17.90 -4.98
C LYS A 134 9.59 -17.65 -6.19
N ARG A 135 9.05 -17.16 -7.30
CA ARG A 135 9.82 -16.79 -8.50
C ARG A 135 10.84 -15.69 -8.20
N GLN A 136 10.47 -14.68 -7.43
CA GLN A 136 11.37 -13.61 -7.03
C GLN A 136 12.53 -14.11 -6.16
N ARG A 137 12.25 -14.97 -5.16
CA ARG A 137 13.27 -15.58 -4.30
C ARG A 137 14.26 -16.42 -5.13
N LEU A 138 13.75 -17.24 -6.06
CA LEU A 138 14.58 -18.04 -6.95
C LEU A 138 15.47 -17.16 -7.83
N ARG A 139 14.91 -16.09 -8.42
CA ARG A 139 15.71 -15.14 -9.20
C ARG A 139 16.79 -14.47 -8.34
N ASN A 140 16.45 -14.04 -7.14
CA ASN A 140 17.36 -13.34 -6.24
C ASN A 140 18.51 -14.23 -5.72
N SER A 141 18.29 -15.55 -5.64
CA SER A 141 19.33 -16.49 -5.22
C SER A 141 20.36 -16.78 -6.33
N THR A 142 20.02 -16.55 -7.61
CA THR A 142 20.91 -16.80 -8.74
C THR A 142 22.21 -15.98 -8.70
N SER A 143 23.31 -16.59 -9.16
CA SER A 143 24.61 -15.93 -9.26
C SER A 143 24.55 -14.68 -10.16
N LYS A 144 23.85 -14.76 -11.30
CA LYS A 144 23.65 -13.64 -12.23
C LYS A 144 23.02 -12.43 -11.55
N PHE A 145 21.96 -12.65 -10.75
CA PHE A 145 21.31 -11.55 -10.01
C PHE A 145 22.22 -10.98 -8.92
N LYS A 146 22.91 -11.83 -8.16
CA LYS A 146 23.87 -11.40 -7.14
C LYS A 146 25.01 -10.58 -7.74
N ARG A 147 25.57 -11.02 -8.87
CA ARG A 147 26.61 -10.31 -9.63
C ARG A 147 26.12 -8.94 -10.10
N ARG A 148 24.95 -8.90 -10.74
CA ARG A 148 24.33 -7.64 -11.17
C ARG A 148 24.10 -6.68 -10.00
N ARG A 149 23.71 -7.18 -8.83
CA ARG A 149 23.54 -6.36 -7.62
C ARG A 149 24.86 -5.72 -7.19
N LEU A 150 25.97 -6.45 -7.26
CA LEU A 150 27.31 -5.94 -6.93
C LEU A 150 27.78 -4.90 -7.95
N GLU A 151 27.59 -5.17 -9.25
CA GLU A 151 27.87 -4.21 -10.34
C GLU A 151 27.12 -2.88 -10.09
N LEU A 152 25.81 -2.94 -9.84
CA LEU A 152 24.99 -1.76 -9.56
C LEU A 152 25.36 -1.05 -8.24
N LYS A 153 25.92 -1.78 -7.26
CA LYS A 153 26.45 -1.17 -6.03
C LYS A 153 27.75 -0.41 -6.35
N ALA A 154 28.65 -1.01 -7.12
CA ALA A 154 29.90 -0.38 -7.53
C ALA A 154 29.65 0.88 -8.37
N SER A 155 28.75 0.84 -9.36
CA SER A 155 28.39 2.02 -10.15
C SER A 155 27.80 3.15 -9.30
N ARG A 156 26.98 2.82 -8.30
CA ARG A 156 26.44 3.83 -7.37
C ARG A 156 27.52 4.45 -6.48
N LEU A 157 28.43 3.63 -5.95
CA LEU A 157 29.55 4.12 -5.13
C LEU A 157 30.47 5.03 -5.94
N SER A 158 30.80 4.66 -7.18
CA SER A 158 31.59 5.50 -8.08
C SER A 158 30.90 6.84 -8.35
N ARG A 159 29.60 6.82 -8.67
CA ARG A 159 28.83 8.06 -8.88
C ARG A 159 28.76 8.93 -7.63
N ASN A 160 28.54 8.33 -6.46
CA ASN A 160 28.50 9.06 -5.20
C ASN A 160 29.86 9.68 -4.85
N ALA A 161 30.98 8.99 -5.13
CA ALA A 161 32.32 9.52 -4.94
C ALA A 161 32.57 10.76 -5.82
N VAL A 162 32.16 10.70 -7.10
CA VAL A 162 32.22 11.85 -8.02
C VAL A 162 31.38 13.02 -7.50
N ASN A 163 30.14 12.76 -7.07
CA ASN A 163 29.27 13.80 -6.55
C ASN A 163 29.78 14.41 -5.24
N SER A 164 30.38 13.62 -4.34
CA SER A 164 30.95 14.15 -3.09
C SER A 164 32.16 15.07 -3.30
N VAL A 165 32.89 14.92 -4.40
CA VAL A 165 33.98 15.85 -4.78
C VAL A 165 33.41 17.20 -5.25
N LEU A 166 32.20 17.19 -5.85
CA LEU A 166 31.52 18.40 -6.34
C LEU A 166 30.73 19.12 -5.24
N GLU A 167 30.07 18.38 -4.35
CA GLU A 167 29.12 18.91 -3.37
C GLU A 167 29.71 19.08 -1.96
N GLY A 168 30.91 18.54 -1.71
CA GLY A 168 31.52 18.47 -0.38
C GLY A 168 31.09 17.24 0.44
N GLU A 169 31.69 17.05 1.63
CA GLU A 169 31.42 15.90 2.53
C GLU A 169 30.05 16.01 3.22
N THR A 170 28.94 15.80 2.49
CA THR A 170 27.58 15.96 3.05
C THR A 170 27.08 14.70 3.80
N TYR A 171 27.70 13.53 3.57
CA TYR A 171 27.26 12.26 4.18
C TYR A 171 28.45 11.34 4.49
N LYS A 172 29.21 11.64 5.55
CA LYS A 172 30.20 10.69 6.06
C LYS A 172 29.47 9.57 6.81
N THR A 173 29.72 8.32 6.43
CA THR A 173 29.28 7.17 7.24
C THR A 173 30.15 7.15 8.51
N ASN A 174 29.57 6.91 9.69
CA ASN A 174 30.25 6.96 11.01
C ASN A 174 30.63 8.35 11.56
N VAL A 175 29.90 9.44 11.25
CA VAL A 175 30.11 10.75 11.94
C VAL A 175 30.05 10.61 13.46
N GLU A 176 29.15 9.78 13.96
CA GLU A 176 28.93 9.53 15.39
C GLU A 176 30.12 8.80 16.07
N LEU A 177 30.93 8.05 15.32
CA LEU A 177 32.11 7.35 15.88
C LEU A 177 33.41 8.16 15.80
N ASN A 178 33.40 9.29 15.07
CA ASN A 178 34.56 10.16 14.86
C ASN A 178 34.52 11.46 15.68
N THR A 179 33.45 11.71 16.41
CA THR A 179 33.38 12.82 17.37
C THR A 179 33.84 12.30 18.72
N GLY A 180 35.06 12.69 19.11
CA GLY A 180 35.49 12.54 20.49
C GLY A 180 34.51 13.30 21.38
N SER A 181 34.01 12.62 22.41
CA SER A 181 33.44 13.16 23.65
C SER A 181 32.74 14.52 23.56
N GLY A 182 31.41 14.52 23.61
CA GLY A 182 30.67 15.66 24.15
C GLY A 182 29.42 16.03 23.37
N ASN A 183 28.30 15.87 24.07
CA ASN A 183 26.98 16.45 23.83
C ASN A 183 26.04 15.58 23.00
N GLU A 184 25.32 14.73 23.74
CA GLU A 184 24.00 14.22 23.39
C GLU A 184 23.13 15.40 22.90
N THR A 185 22.85 15.43 21.59
CA THR A 185 21.71 16.21 21.09
C THR A 185 20.49 15.31 21.20
N ASP A 186 19.71 15.53 22.25
CA ASP A 186 18.41 14.91 22.46
C ASP A 186 17.51 15.08 21.23
N ILE A 187 16.99 13.96 20.72
CA ILE A 187 15.99 13.89 19.65
C ILE A 187 14.57 14.01 20.27
N GLU A 188 14.45 14.66 21.42
CA GLU A 188 13.15 14.95 22.03
C GLU A 188 12.55 16.19 21.34
N GLU A 189 11.33 16.02 20.82
CA GLU A 189 10.45 17.05 20.26
C GLU A 189 10.59 17.47 18.78
N ILE A 190 10.51 16.50 17.87
CA ILE A 190 9.71 16.74 16.66
C ILE A 190 8.30 16.26 16.95
N ARG A 191 7.45 17.13 17.51
CA ARG A 191 6.01 16.85 17.63
C ARG A 191 5.43 16.80 16.21
N PRO A 192 4.92 15.66 15.72
CA PRO A 192 4.24 15.64 14.43
C PRO A 192 3.05 16.58 14.55
N VAL A 193 2.96 17.57 13.64
CA VAL A 193 1.77 18.40 13.49
C VAL A 193 0.63 17.45 13.13
N SER A 194 -0.15 17.07 14.13
CA SER A 194 -1.40 16.35 13.95
C SER A 194 -2.27 17.24 13.06
N LYS A 195 -2.46 16.85 11.80
CA LYS A 195 -3.59 17.35 11.03
C LYS A 195 -4.80 16.92 11.84
N LYS A 196 -5.41 17.88 12.54
CA LYS A 196 -6.70 17.67 13.20
C LYS A 196 -7.62 17.07 12.16
N PHE A 197 -7.94 15.78 12.31
CA PHE A 197 -9.04 15.19 11.58
C PHE A 197 -10.28 15.93 12.07
N PHE A 198 -10.85 16.77 11.22
CA PHE A 198 -12.09 17.46 11.52
C PHE A 198 -13.14 16.37 11.76
N LYS A 199 -13.50 16.22 13.03
CA LYS A 199 -14.56 15.34 13.53
C LYS A 199 -15.89 16.04 13.30
N GLU A 200 -16.14 16.48 12.08
CA GLU A 200 -17.46 16.97 11.69
C GLU A 200 -18.35 15.74 11.46
N ASN A 201 -19.52 15.73 12.11
CA ASN A 201 -20.56 14.74 11.84
C ASN A 201 -21.05 14.97 10.41
N LYS A 202 -20.46 14.26 9.45
CA LYS A 202 -20.89 14.27 8.05
C LYS A 202 -21.72 13.03 7.79
N SER A 203 -22.91 13.22 7.25
CA SER A 203 -23.78 12.11 6.87
C SER A 203 -23.22 11.37 5.65
N ILE A 204 -23.39 10.04 5.63
CA ILE A 204 -22.98 9.19 4.52
C ILE A 204 -24.25 8.65 3.86
N LEU A 205 -24.54 9.14 2.66
CA LEU A 205 -25.75 8.81 1.92
C LEU A 205 -25.40 7.89 0.77
N PHE A 206 -25.92 6.67 0.79
CA PHE A 206 -25.73 5.70 -0.28
C PHE A 206 -26.80 5.93 -1.34
N PHE A 207 -26.41 5.91 -2.62
CA PHE A 207 -27.35 6.06 -3.72
C PHE A 207 -26.96 5.18 -4.91
N ASP A 208 -27.96 4.88 -5.74
CA ASP A 208 -27.81 4.12 -6.97
C ASP A 208 -28.82 4.63 -8.02
N LEU A 209 -28.48 4.49 -9.31
CA LEU A 209 -29.31 4.94 -10.42
C LEU A 209 -29.64 3.80 -11.37
N GLU A 210 -30.92 3.68 -11.71
CA GLU A 210 -31.34 2.91 -12.88
C GLU A 210 -31.60 3.87 -14.04
N THR A 211 -31.15 3.51 -15.24
CA THR A 211 -31.07 4.46 -16.36
C THR A 211 -31.51 3.83 -17.68
N THR A 212 -31.84 4.66 -18.68
CA THR A 212 -32.28 4.18 -20.01
C THR A 212 -31.20 3.41 -20.80
N GLY A 213 -29.92 3.49 -20.40
CA GLY A 213 -28.80 2.86 -21.10
C GLY A 213 -27.46 3.06 -20.42
N PHE A 214 -26.39 2.48 -20.95
CA PHE A 214 -25.05 2.53 -20.34
C PHE A 214 -24.20 3.77 -20.70
N GLY A 215 -24.80 4.76 -21.36
CA GLY A 215 -24.14 6.02 -21.72
C GLY A 215 -24.27 7.08 -20.62
N LYS A 216 -23.31 8.01 -20.55
CA LYS A 216 -23.35 9.13 -19.58
C LYS A 216 -24.47 10.15 -19.86
N THR A 217 -25.05 10.08 -21.05
CA THR A 217 -26.16 10.91 -21.51
C THR A 217 -27.50 10.18 -21.40
N SER A 218 -27.56 9.03 -20.74
CA SER A 218 -28.83 8.34 -20.46
C SER A 218 -29.72 9.18 -19.54
N ASP A 219 -31.01 8.86 -19.53
CA ASP A 219 -31.95 9.45 -18.56
C ASP A 219 -32.07 8.51 -17.37
N ILE A 220 -32.24 9.08 -16.17
CA ILE A 220 -32.56 8.34 -14.95
C ILE A 220 -34.02 7.86 -15.03
N LEU A 221 -34.21 6.57 -14.76
CA LEU A 221 -35.50 5.89 -14.59
C LEU A 221 -35.88 5.74 -13.12
N GLN A 222 -34.90 5.54 -12.26
CA GLN A 222 -35.06 5.46 -10.81
C GLN A 222 -33.85 6.06 -10.13
N ILE A 223 -34.08 6.84 -9.08
CA ILE A 223 -33.06 7.20 -8.11
C ILE A 223 -33.47 6.63 -6.76
N ALA A 224 -32.60 5.82 -6.18
CA ALA A 224 -32.77 5.29 -4.84
C ALA A 224 -31.61 5.76 -3.96
N ALA A 225 -31.93 6.20 -2.75
CA ALA A 225 -30.93 6.56 -1.78
C ALA A 225 -31.35 6.25 -0.34
N MET A 226 -30.35 6.04 0.50
CA MET A 226 -30.54 5.80 1.92
C MET A 226 -29.45 6.48 2.76
N CYS A 227 -29.83 6.97 3.93
CA CYS A 227 -28.92 7.40 4.98
C CYS A 227 -29.54 6.98 6.31
N GLU A 228 -28.84 6.12 7.05
CA GLU A 228 -29.38 5.48 8.26
C GLU A 228 -30.74 4.79 7.96
N ASP A 229 -31.81 5.17 8.66
CA ASP A 229 -33.16 4.62 8.48
C ASP A 229 -34.01 5.38 7.45
N ALA A 230 -33.54 6.54 6.98
CA ALA A 230 -34.25 7.36 6.02
C ALA A 230 -33.92 6.92 4.59
N THR A 231 -34.95 6.78 3.75
CA THR A 231 -34.81 6.36 2.36
C THR A 231 -35.63 7.25 1.42
N VAL A 232 -35.17 7.33 0.18
CA VAL A 232 -35.94 7.85 -0.95
C VAL A 232 -35.81 6.85 -2.10
N ASP A 233 -36.93 6.50 -2.71
CA ASP A 233 -37.00 5.68 -3.91
C ASP A 233 -38.00 6.32 -4.85
N THR A 234 -37.55 6.76 -6.02
CA THR A 234 -38.36 7.59 -6.91
C THR A 234 -38.14 7.20 -8.37
N TYR A 235 -39.24 6.88 -9.04
CA TYR A 235 -39.28 6.57 -10.46
C TYR A 235 -39.56 7.82 -11.30
N MET A 236 -38.90 7.91 -12.45
CA MET A 236 -38.95 9.07 -13.35
C MET A 236 -39.27 8.63 -14.78
N LEU A 237 -40.14 9.40 -15.44
CA LEU A 237 -40.41 9.21 -16.85
C LEU A 237 -39.21 9.67 -17.69
N PRO A 238 -38.63 8.79 -18.54
CA PRO A 238 -37.53 9.17 -19.41
C PRO A 238 -38.02 9.95 -20.63
N THR A 239 -37.15 10.78 -21.19
CA THR A 239 -37.32 11.40 -22.52
C THR A 239 -36.70 10.53 -23.62
N LYS A 240 -35.73 9.68 -23.27
CA LYS A 240 -35.03 8.76 -24.18
C LYS A 240 -35.62 7.36 -24.12
N ALA A 241 -35.53 6.64 -25.24
CA ALA A 241 -35.91 5.24 -25.30
C ALA A 241 -35.01 4.39 -24.37
N ILE A 242 -35.61 3.43 -23.67
CA ILE A 242 -34.88 2.44 -22.88
C ILE A 242 -34.24 1.44 -23.85
N SER A 243 -32.92 1.33 -23.80
CA SER A 243 -32.18 0.37 -24.63
C SER A 243 -32.52 -1.07 -24.23
N SER A 244 -32.49 -2.00 -25.18
CA SER A 244 -32.73 -3.43 -24.90
C SER A 244 -31.77 -3.99 -23.85
N GLY A 245 -30.51 -3.55 -23.86
CA GLY A 245 -29.51 -3.95 -22.87
C GLY A 245 -29.82 -3.43 -21.46
N SER A 246 -30.25 -2.17 -21.30
CA SER A 246 -30.70 -1.66 -20.00
C SER A 246 -31.98 -2.35 -19.55
N SER A 247 -32.97 -2.52 -20.43
CA SER A 247 -34.22 -3.20 -20.09
C SER A 247 -33.97 -4.63 -19.58
N ALA A 248 -33.04 -5.36 -20.20
CA ALA A 248 -32.64 -6.69 -19.75
C ALA A 248 -31.87 -6.68 -18.41
N ALA A 249 -31.07 -5.66 -18.14
CA ALA A 249 -30.27 -5.56 -16.92
C ALA A 249 -31.10 -5.12 -15.70
N THR A 250 -32.04 -4.20 -15.91
CA THR A 250 -32.75 -3.47 -14.87
C THR A 250 -34.21 -3.91 -14.71
N GLY A 251 -34.77 -4.58 -15.72
CA GLY A 251 -36.18 -4.97 -15.76
C GLY A 251 -37.15 -3.83 -16.10
N PHE A 252 -36.65 -2.62 -16.42
CA PHE A 252 -37.51 -1.50 -16.81
C PHE A 252 -37.99 -1.58 -18.26
N SER A 253 -39.23 -1.14 -18.48
CA SER A 253 -39.80 -0.94 -19.81
C SER A 253 -40.78 0.24 -19.83
N LEU A 254 -40.90 0.90 -20.97
CA LEU A 254 -41.84 2.00 -21.19
C LEU A 254 -42.92 1.54 -22.16
N LYS A 255 -44.19 1.52 -21.73
CA LYS A 255 -45.34 1.09 -22.54
C LYS A 255 -46.47 2.11 -22.42
N GLY A 256 -46.92 2.68 -23.53
CA GLY A 256 -48.02 3.65 -23.54
C GLY A 256 -47.78 4.89 -22.68
N GLY A 257 -46.52 5.37 -22.59
CA GLY A 257 -46.14 6.52 -21.76
C GLY A 257 -46.02 6.23 -20.25
N LYS A 258 -46.25 4.98 -19.84
CA LYS A 258 -46.13 4.52 -18.45
C LYS A 258 -44.88 3.68 -18.26
N LEU A 259 -44.24 3.82 -17.11
CA LEU A 259 -43.05 3.07 -16.74
C LEU A 259 -43.43 1.79 -16.01
N PHE A 260 -42.76 0.69 -16.33
CA PHE A 260 -42.96 -0.62 -15.72
C PHE A 260 -41.62 -1.17 -15.22
N HIS A 261 -41.60 -1.74 -14.02
CA HIS A 261 -40.49 -2.51 -13.48
C HIS A 261 -40.92 -3.97 -13.36
N HIS A 262 -40.23 -4.89 -14.05
CA HIS A 262 -40.59 -6.31 -14.11
C HIS A 262 -42.06 -6.56 -14.51
N ASN A 263 -42.56 -5.79 -15.48
CA ASN A 263 -43.95 -5.77 -15.98
C ASN A 263 -45.01 -5.29 -14.96
N ILE A 264 -44.62 -4.73 -13.83
CA ILE A 264 -45.52 -4.06 -12.89
C ILE A 264 -45.44 -2.56 -13.16
N GLU A 265 -46.59 -1.90 -13.36
CA GLU A 265 -46.63 -0.44 -13.53
C GLU A 265 -46.12 0.22 -12.25
N VAL A 266 -45.18 1.15 -12.37
CA VAL A 266 -44.67 1.95 -11.25
C VAL A 266 -45.18 3.38 -11.37
N GLU A 267 -45.43 4.01 -10.23
CA GLU A 267 -45.81 5.42 -10.17
C GLU A 267 -44.59 6.29 -10.49
N ALA A 268 -44.40 6.59 -11.76
CA ALA A 268 -43.33 7.44 -12.25
C ALA A 268 -43.82 8.88 -12.42
N GLN A 269 -43.00 9.83 -11.98
CA GLN A 269 -43.27 11.26 -12.09
C GLN A 269 -42.35 11.91 -13.13
N MET A 270 -42.56 13.21 -13.39
CA MET A 270 -41.66 13.97 -14.26
C MET A 270 -40.26 14.00 -13.65
N ALA A 271 -39.23 13.84 -14.50
CA ALA A 271 -37.83 13.76 -14.03
C ALA A 271 -37.41 14.98 -13.19
N LYS A 272 -37.89 16.18 -13.52
CA LYS A 272 -37.63 17.39 -12.72
C LYS A 272 -38.15 17.27 -11.28
N ASP A 273 -39.34 16.72 -11.10
CA ASP A 273 -39.95 16.54 -9.78
C ASP A 273 -39.29 15.40 -9.00
N GLY A 274 -38.82 14.37 -9.72
CA GLY A 274 -37.96 13.31 -9.16
C GLY A 274 -36.65 13.83 -8.59
N LEU A 275 -35.95 14.63 -9.37
CA LEU A 275 -34.69 15.23 -8.93
C LEU A 275 -34.89 16.20 -7.77
N LYS A 276 -35.99 16.98 -7.76
CA LYS A 276 -36.32 17.84 -6.61
C LYS A 276 -36.55 17.05 -5.33
N LYS A 277 -37.35 15.97 -5.37
CA LYS A 277 -37.55 15.09 -4.21
C LYS A 277 -36.23 14.50 -3.70
N PHE A 278 -35.34 14.12 -4.62
CA PHE A 278 -34.00 13.64 -4.24
C PHE A 278 -33.15 14.74 -3.59
N ILE A 279 -33.15 15.96 -4.13
CA ILE A 279 -32.41 17.10 -3.54
C ILE A 279 -32.96 17.42 -2.15
N GLU A 280 -34.28 17.48 -1.98
CA GLU A 280 -34.92 17.70 -0.67
C GLU A 280 -34.52 16.63 0.34
N PHE A 281 -34.45 15.36 -0.09
CA PHE A 281 -33.93 14.27 0.74
C PHE A 281 -32.46 14.50 1.12
N VAL A 282 -31.59 14.85 0.18
CA VAL A 282 -30.17 15.13 0.44
C VAL A 282 -30.00 16.31 1.40
N GLN A 283 -30.80 17.38 1.24
CA GLN A 283 -30.79 18.58 2.08
C GLN A 283 -31.29 18.33 3.50
N SER A 284 -31.97 17.21 3.77
CA SER A 284 -32.37 16.83 5.13
C SER A 284 -31.19 16.40 6.01
N PHE A 285 -30.00 16.20 5.41
CA PHE A 285 -28.79 15.77 6.10
C PHE A 285 -27.75 16.89 6.18
N GLN A 286 -26.98 16.90 7.27
CA GLN A 286 -25.92 17.89 7.46
C GLN A 286 -24.66 17.47 6.67
N ASN A 287 -24.29 18.28 5.67
CA ASN A 287 -23.04 18.15 4.92
C ASN A 287 -22.77 16.72 4.37
N PRO A 288 -23.71 16.10 3.64
CA PRO A 288 -23.62 14.69 3.24
C PRO A 288 -22.53 14.43 2.20
N TYR A 289 -21.91 13.25 2.29
CA TYR A 289 -21.18 12.63 1.17
C TYR A 289 -22.08 11.61 0.48
N LEU A 290 -22.16 11.70 -0.86
CA LEU A 290 -22.86 10.71 -1.66
C LEU A 290 -21.94 9.54 -2.01
N VAL A 291 -22.40 8.33 -1.75
CA VAL A 291 -21.60 7.11 -1.84
C VAL A 291 -22.29 6.10 -2.73
N GLY A 292 -21.53 5.44 -3.58
CA GLY A 292 -22.01 4.31 -4.37
C GLY A 292 -20.87 3.51 -4.97
N HIS A 293 -21.18 2.50 -5.77
CA HIS A 293 -20.18 1.64 -6.38
C HIS A 293 -19.94 1.99 -7.84
N ASN A 294 -18.71 2.35 -8.21
CA ASN A 294 -18.34 2.77 -9.58
C ASN A 294 -19.02 4.09 -10.05
N ILE A 295 -19.57 4.86 -9.10
CA ILE A 295 -20.32 6.09 -9.38
C ILE A 295 -19.52 7.16 -10.14
N ARG A 296 -18.19 7.19 -10.00
CA ARG A 296 -17.35 8.18 -10.69
C ARG A 296 -17.42 8.01 -12.20
N ASN A 297 -17.57 6.78 -12.66
CA ASN A 297 -17.51 6.46 -14.09
C ASN A 297 -18.87 6.58 -14.77
N PHE A 298 -19.97 6.44 -14.02
CA PHE A 298 -21.30 6.31 -14.59
C PHE A 298 -22.34 7.21 -13.90
N ASP A 299 -22.70 6.91 -12.66
CA ASP A 299 -23.84 7.52 -11.96
C ASP A 299 -23.68 9.03 -11.79
N VAL A 300 -22.51 9.49 -11.34
CA VAL A 300 -22.24 10.93 -11.14
C VAL A 300 -22.35 11.71 -12.45
N PRO A 301 -21.69 11.30 -13.56
CA PRO A 301 -21.92 11.92 -14.86
C PRO A 301 -23.39 11.98 -15.30
N VAL A 302 -24.15 10.89 -15.12
CA VAL A 302 -25.57 10.84 -15.52
C VAL A 302 -26.40 11.80 -14.67
N LEU A 303 -26.23 11.76 -13.35
CA LEU A 303 -26.94 12.63 -12.40
C LEU A 303 -26.66 14.10 -12.68
N LEU A 304 -25.39 14.49 -12.82
CA LEU A 304 -25.02 15.89 -13.07
C LEU A 304 -25.55 16.39 -14.41
N ASN A 305 -25.51 15.57 -15.46
CA ASN A 305 -26.05 15.95 -16.77
C ASN A 305 -27.57 16.20 -16.70
N GLN A 306 -28.31 15.35 -16.00
CA GLN A 306 -29.76 15.50 -15.89
C GLN A 306 -30.16 16.64 -14.95
N LEU A 307 -29.41 16.87 -13.86
CA LEU A 307 -29.57 18.04 -13.01
C LEU A 307 -29.32 19.35 -13.79
N GLU A 308 -28.27 19.39 -14.61
CA GLU A 308 -27.94 20.54 -15.47
C GLU A 308 -29.05 20.80 -16.48
N GLN A 309 -29.60 19.76 -17.12
CA GLN A 309 -30.73 19.86 -18.04
C GLN A 309 -31.96 20.54 -17.42
N TYR A 310 -32.19 20.35 -16.11
CA TYR A 310 -33.34 20.94 -15.40
C TYR A 310 -33.00 22.18 -14.56
N GLY A 311 -31.74 22.67 -14.61
CA GLY A 311 -31.28 23.83 -13.85
C GLY A 311 -31.24 23.61 -12.34
N LEU A 312 -30.98 22.38 -11.89
CA LEU A 312 -30.96 21.97 -10.47
C LEU A 312 -29.54 21.67 -9.95
N LYS A 313 -28.53 21.84 -10.80
CA LYS A 313 -27.14 21.45 -10.50
C LYS A 313 -26.55 22.27 -9.35
N ASP A 314 -26.69 23.58 -9.37
CA ASP A 314 -26.10 24.46 -8.35
C ASP A 314 -26.72 24.22 -6.96
N ASP A 315 -28.05 24.08 -6.91
CA ASP A 315 -28.79 23.73 -5.69
C ASP A 315 -28.29 22.41 -5.11
N PHE A 316 -28.11 21.40 -5.96
CA PHE A 316 -27.59 20.10 -5.56
C PHE A 316 -26.12 20.15 -5.11
N GLU A 317 -25.24 20.78 -5.87
CA GLU A 317 -23.81 20.90 -5.53
C GLU A 317 -23.60 21.65 -4.21
N SER A 318 -24.42 22.65 -3.92
CA SER A 318 -24.40 23.37 -2.64
C SER A 318 -24.87 22.53 -1.44
N SER A 319 -25.63 21.45 -1.69
CA SER A 319 -26.19 20.58 -0.65
C SER A 319 -25.27 19.44 -0.21
N ILE A 320 -24.14 19.22 -0.88
CA ILE A 320 -23.27 18.05 -0.64
C ILE A 320 -21.82 18.46 -0.36
N CYS A 321 -21.11 17.63 0.41
CA CYS A 321 -19.66 17.75 0.58
C CYS A 321 -18.86 17.13 -0.58
N GLY A 322 -19.48 16.24 -1.35
CA GLY A 322 -18.86 15.57 -2.50
C GLY A 322 -19.26 14.10 -2.63
N PHE A 323 -18.50 13.37 -3.43
CA PHE A 323 -18.78 11.97 -3.78
C PHE A 323 -17.68 11.01 -3.30
N LEU A 324 -18.06 9.79 -2.92
CA LEU A 324 -17.15 8.69 -2.59
C LEU A 324 -17.47 7.45 -3.43
N ASP A 325 -16.51 7.05 -4.28
CA ASP A 325 -16.62 5.86 -5.10
C ASP A 325 -16.02 4.64 -4.40
N THR A 326 -16.88 3.73 -3.96
CA THR A 326 -16.48 2.53 -3.21
C THR A 326 -15.66 1.54 -4.04
N LEU A 327 -15.75 1.56 -5.38
CA LEU A 327 -14.89 0.74 -6.23
C LEU A 327 -13.44 1.24 -6.18
N GLN A 328 -13.23 2.55 -6.15
CA GLN A 328 -11.88 3.11 -6.00
C GLN A 328 -11.31 2.86 -4.60
N ILE A 329 -12.16 2.98 -3.58
CA ILE A 329 -11.79 2.69 -2.18
C ILE A 329 -11.42 1.22 -2.02
N SER A 330 -12.26 0.29 -2.48
CA SER A 330 -11.99 -1.15 -2.37
C SER A 330 -10.67 -1.54 -3.03
N ARG A 331 -10.34 -0.99 -4.21
CA ARG A 331 -9.04 -1.20 -4.89
C ARG A 331 -7.82 -0.69 -4.12
N LEU A 332 -7.99 0.21 -3.15
CA LEU A 332 -6.89 0.70 -2.30
C LEU A 332 -6.65 -0.19 -1.07
N PHE A 333 -7.65 -0.98 -0.69
CA PHE A 333 -7.62 -1.83 0.50
C PHE A 333 -7.45 -3.33 0.17
N PHE A 334 -7.86 -3.76 -1.03
CA PHE A 334 -7.76 -5.13 -1.54
C PHE A 334 -6.88 -5.20 -2.80
#